data_AF-A0A6I0EA37-F1
#
_entry.id   AF-A0A6I0EA37-F1
#
_cell.length_a   1.000
_cell.length_b   1.000
_cell.length_c   1.000
_cell.angle_alpha   90.00
_cell.angle_beta   90.00
_cell.angle_gamma   90.00
#
_symmetry.space_group_name_H-M   'P 1'
#
loop_
_entity.id
_entity.type
_entity.pdbx_description
1 polymer ?
#
loop_
_entity_poly.entity_id
_entity_poly.type
_entity_poly.pdbx_seq_one_letter_code
_entity_poly.pdbx_strand_id
1 'polypeptide(L)' 'MIGANSIGVGRCYVTPNREVWKVVELDGQKLTYVARGKLAFPTWDEESRRHTTRETFARDVEREVPCDWHAP' A
#
# COMPACT_ATOMS: atom_id res chain seq x y z
N MET A 1 -11.25 9.58 -1.28
CA MET A 1 -10.97 8.36 -0.50
C MET A 1 -11.05 7.18 -1.45
N ILE A 2 -10.09 6.27 -1.39
CA ILE A 2 -10.14 5.01 -2.13
C ILE A 2 -11.29 4.17 -1.57
N GLY A 3 -12.08 3.55 -2.45
CA GLY A 3 -13.11 2.61 -2.00
C GLY A 3 -12.45 1.29 -1.60
N ALA A 4 -12.81 0.70 -0.46
CA ALA A 4 -12.25 -0.58 -0.02
C ALA A 4 -12.34 -1.66 -1.11
N ASN A 5 -13.43 -1.64 -1.90
CA ASN A 5 -13.66 -2.57 -3.00
C ASN A 5 -12.75 -2.38 -4.22
N SER A 6 -12.10 -1.22 -4.39
CA SER A 6 -11.15 -0.99 -5.49
C SER A 6 -9.73 -1.44 -5.17
N ILE A 7 -9.46 -1.86 -3.93
CA ILE A 7 -8.15 -2.38 -3.54
C ILE A 7 -7.94 -3.77 -4.13
N GLY A 8 -6.80 -3.98 -4.79
CA GLY A 8 -6.45 -5.25 -5.44
C GLY A 8 -5.01 -5.69 -5.16
N VAL A 9 -4.76 -7.00 -5.20
CA VAL A 9 -3.42 -7.58 -5.08
C VAL A 9 -2.52 -7.09 -6.22
N GLY A 10 -1.25 -6.82 -5.92
CA GLY A 10 -0.26 -6.32 -6.87
C GLY A 10 -0.33 -4.81 -7.10
N ARG A 11 -1.35 -4.12 -6.59
CA ARG A 11 -1.51 -2.68 -6.73
C ARG A 11 -0.77 -1.92 -5.62
N CYS A 12 -0.34 -0.71 -5.96
CA CYS A 12 0.41 0.17 -5.08
C CYS A 12 -0.38 1.44 -4.76
N TYR A 13 -0.26 1.91 -3.53
CA TYR A 13 -1.00 3.05 -3.02
C TYR A 13 -0.08 3.96 -2.22
N VAL A 14 -0.26 5.27 -2.36
CA VAL A 14 0.52 6.26 -1.61
C VAL A 14 -0.24 6.70 -0.36
N THR A 15 0.46 6.82 0.75
CA THR A 15 -0.07 7.38 2.01
C THR A 15 0.13 8.90 2.06
N PRO A 16 -0.59 9.62 2.94
CA PRO A 16 -0.37 11.05 3.15
C PRO A 16 1.09 11.40 3.49
N ASN A 17 1.81 10.47 4.12
CA ASN A 17 3.21 10.64 4.49
C ASN A 17 4.19 10.23 3.39
N ARG A 18 3.74 10.12 2.13
CA ARG A 18 4.53 9.80 0.93
C ARG A 18 5.18 8.41 0.94
N GLU A 19 4.67 7.50 1.76
CA GLU A 19 5.07 6.09 1.73
C GLU A 19 4.24 5.34 0.68
N VAL A 20 4.84 4.37 -0.02
CA VAL A 20 4.13 3.55 -1.00
C VAL A 20 3.91 2.17 -0.41
N TRP A 21 2.66 1.71 -0.40
CA TRP A 21 2.27 0.39 0.06
C TRP A 21 1.81 -0.47 -1.10
N LYS A 22 2.35 -1.69 -1.22
CA LYS A 22 1.92 -2.69 -2.19
C LYS A 22 1.08 -3.75 -1.52
N VAL A 23 -0.11 -4.00 -2.04
CA VAL A 23 -0.96 -5.10 -1.58
C VAL A 23 -0.41 -6.41 -2.13
N VAL A 24 -0.11 -7.36 -1.23
CA VAL A 24 0.47 -8.67 -1.59
C VAL A 24 -0.52 -9.81 -1.40
N GLU A 25 -1.55 -9.62 -0.57
CA GLU A 25 -2.57 -10.63 -0.33
C GLU A 25 -3.91 -9.96 -0.01
N LEU A 26 -5.00 -10.59 -0.45
CA LEU A 26 -6.37 -10.25 -0.11
C LEU A 26 -7.14 -11.55 0.14
N ASP A 27 -7.71 -11.67 1.34
CA ASP A 27 -8.60 -12.77 1.72
C ASP A 27 -9.89 -12.19 2.32
N GLY A 28 -10.90 -12.03 1.47
CA GLY A 28 -12.16 -11.37 1.82
C GLY A 28 -11.94 -9.93 2.28
N GLN A 29 -12.05 -9.69 3.59
CA GLN A 29 -11.80 -8.38 4.23
C GLN A 29 -10.36 -8.22 4.72
N LYS A 30 -9.61 -9.31 4.89
CA LYS A 30 -8.21 -9.25 5.33
C LYS A 30 -7.33 -8.83 4.16
N LEU A 31 -6.34 -8.01 4.47
CA LEU A 31 -5.41 -7.46 3.51
C LEU A 31 -4.01 -7.52 4.10
N THR A 32 -3.07 -8.01 3.29
CA THR A 32 -1.64 -7.95 3.61
C THR A 32 -0.95 -7.02 2.62
N TYR A 33 -0.14 -6.10 3.12
CA TYR A 33 0.66 -5.19 2.30
C TYR A 33 2.10 -5.14 2.78
N VAL A 34 2.98 -4.70 1.88
CA VAL A 34 4.38 -4.36 2.19
C VAL A 34 4.59 -2.88 1.90
N ALA A 35 5.38 -2.22 2.73
CA ALA A 35 5.75 -0.82 2.54
C ALA A 35 7.07 -0.72 1.78
N ARG A 36 7.17 0.29 0.92
CA ARG A 36 8.44 0.72 0.32
C ARG A 36 8.97 1.87 1.15
N GLY A 37 10.16 1.70 1.74
CA GLY A 37 10.74 2.69 2.64
C GLY A 37 10.95 4.07 2.02
N LYS A 38 11.05 5.11 2.86
CA LYS A 38 11.19 6.53 2.46
C LYS A 38 12.62 6.97 2.10
N LEU A 39 13.55 6.03 1.93
CA LEU A 39 14.96 6.36 1.78
C LEU A 39 15.34 6.67 0.32
N ALA A 40 16.51 7.27 0.14
CA ALA A 40 17.14 7.55 -1.16
C ALA A 40 17.22 6.31 -2.08
N PHE A 41 17.10 5.11 -1.51
CA PHE A 41 16.97 3.83 -2.22
C PHE A 41 15.71 3.11 -1.71
N PRO A 42 14.53 3.40 -2.30
CA PRO A 42 13.29 2.81 -1.83
C PRO A 42 13.21 1.35 -2.29
N THR A 43 13.55 0.42 -1.40
CA THR A 43 13.42 -1.01 -1.63
C THR A 43 12.11 -1.53 -1.04
N TRP A 44 11.57 -2.58 -1.67
CA TRP A 44 10.50 -3.37 -1.06
C TRP A 44 11.13 -4.21 0.04
N ASP A 45 10.70 -3.98 1.27
CA ASP A 45 11.18 -4.72 2.42
C ASP A 45 10.13 -5.73 2.85
N GLU A 46 10.44 -7.03 2.80
CA GLU A 46 9.50 -8.06 3.26
C GLU A 46 9.29 -8.03 4.78
N GLU A 47 10.24 -7.51 5.55
CA GLU A 47 10.06 -7.31 7.00
C GLU A 47 9.02 -6.22 7.32
N SER A 48 8.75 -5.34 6.34
CA SER A 48 7.69 -4.34 6.41
C SER A 48 6.29 -4.92 6.15
N ARG A 49 6.14 -6.25 6.01
CA ARG A 49 4.82 -6.88 5.85
C ARG A 49 3.91 -6.53 7.02
N ARG A 50 2.70 -6.07 6.70
CA ARG A 50 1.65 -5.69 7.65
C ARG A 50 0.34 -6.33 7.23
N HIS A 51 -0.46 -6.70 8.22
CA HIS A 51 -1.80 -7.25 8.05
C HIS A 51 -2.82 -6.25 8.59
N THR A 52 -3.90 -6.03 7.85
CA THR A 52 -4.99 -5.13 8.21
C THR A 52 -6.28 -5.55 7.51
N THR A 53 -7.30 -4.70 7.52
CA THR A 53 -8.53 -4.86 6.72
C THR A 53 -8.51 -3.97 5.49
N ARG A 54 -9.29 -4.32 4.46
CA ARG A 54 -9.48 -3.47 3.27
C ARG A 54 -10.00 -2.08 3.63
N GLU A 55 -10.89 -1.99 4.61
CA GLU A 55 -11.46 -0.72 5.07
C GLU A 55 -10.42 0.17 5.75
N THR A 56 -9.62 -0.37 6.65
CA THR A 56 -8.55 0.38 7.32
C THR A 56 -7.50 0.82 6.30
N PHE A 57 -7.06 -0.09 5.43
CA PHE A 57 -6.11 0.26 4.37
C PHE A 57 -6.64 1.38 3.47
N ALA A 58 -7.91 1.31 3.05
CA ALA A 58 -8.55 2.33 2.21
C ALA A 58 -8.60 3.72 2.85
N ARG A 59 -8.67 3.79 4.19
CA ARG A 59 -8.65 5.04 4.96
C ARG A 59 -7.25 5.63 5.08
N ASP A 60 -6.23 4.78 5.12
CA ASP A 60 -4.85 5.18 5.35
C ASP A 60 -4.11 5.60 4.06
N VAL A 61 -4.65 5.26 2.89
CA VAL A 61 -4.09 5.59 1.59
C VAL A 61 -4.86 6.69 0.85
N GLU A 62 -4.16 7.51 0.08
CA GLU A 62 -4.75 8.63 -0.66
C GLU A 62 -5.25 8.21 -2.04
N ARG A 63 -4.39 7.54 -2.81
CA ARG A 63 -4.64 7.13 -4.19
C ARG A 63 -3.79 5.95 -4.63
N GLU A 64 -4.23 5.27 -5.68
CA GLU A 64 -3.41 4.29 -6.40
C GLU A 64 -2.30 5.02 -7.16
N VAL A 65 -1.11 4.43 -7.17
CA VAL A 65 0.08 4.92 -7.89
C VAL A 65 0.84 3.76 -8.52
N PRO A 66 1.66 4.00 -9.56
CA PRO A 66 2.64 3.03 -10.01
C PRO A 66 3.53 2.54 -8.87
N CYS A 67 3.94 1.27 -8.88
CA CYS A 67 4.78 0.70 -7.80
C CYS A 67 6.21 1.27 -7.77
N ASP A 68 6.64 1.88 -8.85
CA ASP A 68 7.87 2.67 -9.00
C ASP A 68 7.65 4.16 -8.71
N TRP A 69 6.46 4.60 -8.30
CA TRP A 69 6.17 6.00 -8.04
C TRP A 69 7.12 6.62 -7.02
N HIS A 70 7.65 7.80 -7.30
CA HIS A 70 8.46 8.58 -6.37
C HIS A 70 7.73 9.88 -6.03
N ALA A 71 7.90 10.34 -4.80
CA ALA A 71 7.40 11.65 -4.41
C ALA A 71 8.07 12.73 -5.28
N PRO A 72 7.30 13.64 -5.87
CA PRO A 72 7.85 14.81 -6.56
C PRO A 72 8.51 15.78 -5.57
#